data_AF-A0A915AYM9-F1
#
_entry.id   AF-A0A915AYM9-F1
#
_cell.length_a   1.000
_cell.length_b   1.000
_cell.length_c   1.000
_cell.angle_alpha   90.00
_cell.angle_beta   90.00
_cell.angle_gamma   90.00
#
_symmetry.space_group_name_H-M   'P 1'
#
loop_
_entity.id
_entity.type
_entity.pdbx_description
1 polymer ?
#
loop_
_entity_poly.entity_id
_entity_poly.type
_entity_poly.pdbx_seq_one_letter_code
_entity_poly.pdbx_strand_id
1 'polypeptide(L)'
;SGLDDIGDRRDEVAMEAINALNKLSTRVDNEQLSSILSSVLLKLRPCFEKESGALRAVSFSLFGELGSRIGGSCDAFREQLLVNIVSILLHLNDEEEEVKQMCARCLTLVGGLLNTDAAASLIERELKPDEKCRDYLQFLREFCMILAFSFPDRINYYALNCNNYFKSTSSRIRANAAHMTGFLLGELTAELRSTVSKELIFAGLMLLLKDHDVDVRVSTARAISCLHNYA
;
A
#
# COMPACT_ATOMS: atom_id res chain seq x y z
N SER A 1 -21.63 19.83 15.74
CA SER A 1 -20.93 18.85 16.58
C SER A 1 -21.65 17.51 16.55
N GLY A 2 -21.89 16.92 15.36
CA GLY A 2 -22.70 15.69 15.26
C GLY A 2 -22.61 14.96 13.91
N LEU A 3 -21.69 15.37 13.04
CA LEU A 3 -21.35 14.65 11.81
C LEU A 3 -20.16 13.70 12.05
N ASP A 4 -19.21 14.12 12.89
CA ASP A 4 -18.03 13.33 13.25
C ASP A 4 -18.41 12.10 14.11
N ASP A 5 -19.34 12.26 15.08
CA ASP A 5 -19.82 11.17 15.95
C ASP A 5 -20.38 9.94 15.19
N ILE A 6 -20.95 10.14 14.00
CA ILE A 6 -21.51 9.06 13.17
C ILE A 6 -20.39 8.33 12.42
N GLY A 7 -19.33 9.04 12.02
CA GLY A 7 -18.12 8.46 11.44
C GLY A 7 -17.39 7.61 12.47
N ASP A 8 -17.15 8.18 13.65
CA ASP A 8 -16.45 7.54 14.76
C ASP A 8 -17.15 6.26 15.21
N ARG A 9 -18.48 6.29 15.42
CA ARG A 9 -19.25 5.08 15.76
C ARG A 9 -19.17 3.99 14.71
N ARG A 10 -19.10 4.34 13.42
CA ARG A 10 -18.98 3.32 12.36
C ARG A 10 -17.58 2.72 12.34
N ASP A 11 -16.57 3.52 12.62
CA ASP A 11 -15.18 3.08 12.66
C ASP A 11 -14.90 2.23 13.89
N GLU A 12 -15.49 2.53 15.05
CA GLU A 12 -15.48 1.65 16.23
C GLU A 12 -16.11 0.28 15.94
N VAL A 13 -17.29 0.26 15.31
CA VAL A 13 -17.97 -0.99 14.95
C VAL A 13 -17.13 -1.79 13.94
N ALA A 14 -16.53 -1.11 12.95
CA ALA A 14 -15.64 -1.76 11.98
C ALA A 14 -14.39 -2.32 12.67
N MET A 15 -13.80 -1.57 13.60
CA MET A 15 -12.62 -1.97 14.35
C MET A 15 -12.90 -3.22 15.19
N GLU A 16 -14.02 -3.24 15.93
CA GLU A 16 -14.40 -4.41 16.74
C GLU A 16 -14.68 -5.63 15.84
N ALA A 17 -15.33 -5.44 14.69
CA ALA A 17 -15.55 -6.50 13.73
C ALA A 17 -14.23 -7.07 13.18
N ILE A 18 -13.27 -6.23 12.83
CA ILE A 18 -11.94 -6.65 12.34
C ILE A 18 -11.14 -7.34 13.44
N ASN A 19 -11.18 -6.84 14.67
CA ASN A 19 -10.56 -7.48 15.82
C ASN A 19 -11.14 -8.86 16.10
N ALA A 20 -12.47 -9.00 16.02
CA ALA A 20 -13.13 -10.30 16.12
C ALA A 20 -12.69 -11.24 15.00
N LEU A 21 -12.63 -10.76 13.76
CA LEU A 21 -12.14 -11.54 12.61
C LEU A 21 -10.68 -11.95 12.74
N ASN A 22 -9.79 -11.08 13.26
CA ASN A 22 -8.40 -11.42 13.56
C ASN A 22 -8.29 -12.53 14.61
N LYS A 23 -9.09 -12.47 15.67
CA LYS A 23 -9.11 -13.53 16.68
C LYS A 23 -9.67 -14.84 16.11
N LEU A 24 -10.67 -14.77 15.25
CA LEU A 24 -11.26 -15.94 14.60
C LEU A 24 -10.33 -16.54 13.55
N SER A 25 -9.59 -15.71 12.80
CA SER A 25 -8.71 -16.16 11.73
C SER A 25 -7.55 -17.02 12.23
N THR A 26 -7.23 -16.97 13.53
CA THR A 26 -6.25 -17.87 14.15
C THR A 26 -6.85 -19.19 14.66
N ARG A 27 -8.18 -19.34 14.65
CA ARG A 27 -8.91 -20.47 15.26
C ARG A 27 -9.72 -21.32 14.30
N VAL A 28 -10.20 -20.74 13.20
CA VAL A 28 -10.97 -21.46 12.17
C VAL A 28 -10.04 -22.22 11.22
N ASP A 29 -10.57 -23.23 10.52
CA ASP A 29 -9.82 -23.95 9.50
C ASP A 29 -9.65 -23.13 8.20
N ASN A 30 -8.78 -23.59 7.30
CA ASN A 30 -8.49 -22.89 6.06
C ASN A 30 -9.67 -22.91 5.06
N GLU A 31 -10.56 -23.89 5.12
CA GLU A 31 -11.73 -23.99 4.23
C GLU A 31 -12.77 -22.93 4.60
N GLN A 32 -13.05 -22.78 5.90
CA GLN A 32 -13.91 -21.75 6.44
C GLN A 32 -13.39 -20.35 6.11
N LEU A 33 -12.08 -20.11 6.28
CA LEU A 33 -11.46 -18.84 5.88
C LEU A 33 -11.62 -18.55 4.39
N SER A 34 -11.35 -19.56 3.56
CA SER A 34 -11.49 -19.44 2.11
C SER A 34 -12.92 -19.10 1.69
N SER A 35 -13.93 -19.64 2.40
CA SER A 35 -15.35 -19.40 2.10
C SER A 35 -15.79 -17.94 2.30
N ILE A 36 -15.16 -17.21 3.24
CA ILE A 36 -15.52 -15.82 3.54
C ILE A 36 -14.55 -14.80 2.93
N LEU A 37 -13.40 -15.26 2.41
CA LEU A 37 -12.26 -14.42 2.04
C LEU A 37 -12.66 -13.24 1.15
N SER A 38 -13.36 -13.48 0.04
CA SER A 38 -13.71 -12.42 -0.92
C SER A 38 -14.55 -11.32 -0.29
N SER A 39 -15.50 -11.68 0.59
CA SER A 39 -16.35 -10.72 1.31
C SER A 39 -15.54 -9.90 2.32
N VAL A 40 -14.59 -10.56 3.02
CA VAL A 40 -13.71 -9.89 3.97
C VAL A 40 -12.76 -8.93 3.25
N LEU A 41 -12.06 -9.37 2.21
CA LEU A 41 -11.11 -8.53 1.46
C LEU A 41 -11.78 -7.30 0.84
N LEU A 42 -13.00 -7.45 0.30
CA LEU A 42 -13.77 -6.34 -0.25
C LEU A 42 -14.09 -5.27 0.81
N LYS A 43 -14.43 -5.68 2.03
CA LYS A 43 -14.75 -4.77 3.14
C LYS A 43 -13.49 -4.21 3.81
N LEU A 44 -12.38 -4.94 3.76
CA LEU A 44 -11.13 -4.56 4.41
C LEU A 44 -10.40 -3.44 3.65
N ARG A 45 -10.48 -3.46 2.31
CA ARG A 45 -9.81 -2.47 1.45
C ARG A 45 -10.07 -0.99 1.85
N PRO A 46 -11.32 -0.52 2.01
CA PRO A 46 -11.56 0.86 2.42
C PRO A 46 -11.06 1.18 3.84
N CYS A 47 -10.80 0.18 4.68
CA CYS A 47 -10.28 0.39 6.03
C CYS A 47 -8.79 0.76 6.05
N PHE A 48 -8.04 0.51 4.96
CA PHE A 48 -6.65 0.95 4.85
C PHE A 48 -6.49 2.47 4.77
N GLU A 49 -7.56 3.19 4.40
CA GLU A 49 -7.52 4.63 4.11
C GLU A 49 -8.32 5.47 5.11
N LYS A 50 -8.70 4.87 6.24
CA LYS A 50 -9.46 5.53 7.30
C LYS A 50 -8.56 6.48 8.10
N GLU A 51 -9.13 7.58 8.59
CA GLU A 51 -8.40 8.53 9.44
C GLU A 51 -7.95 7.89 10.76
N SER A 52 -8.74 6.93 11.27
CA SER A 52 -8.35 6.15 12.44
C SER A 52 -7.12 5.26 12.15
N GLY A 53 -5.97 5.65 12.69
CA GLY A 53 -4.74 4.86 12.66
C GLY A 53 -4.91 3.44 13.19
N ALA A 54 -5.59 3.29 14.33
CA ALA A 54 -5.90 1.97 14.91
C ALA A 54 -6.71 1.09 13.94
N LEU A 55 -7.70 1.65 13.24
CA LEU A 55 -8.50 0.90 12.26
C LEU A 55 -7.63 0.46 11.08
N ARG A 56 -6.75 1.34 10.58
CA ARG A 56 -5.77 0.98 9.54
C ARG A 56 -4.85 -0.16 10.00
N ALA A 57 -4.29 -0.05 11.21
CA ALA A 57 -3.37 -1.03 11.78
C ALA A 57 -3.99 -2.43 11.89
N VAL A 58 -5.16 -2.55 12.52
CA VAL A 58 -5.85 -3.86 12.64
C VAL A 58 -6.27 -4.42 11.28
N SER A 59 -6.54 -3.55 10.31
CA SER A 59 -6.88 -3.96 8.95
C SER A 59 -5.70 -4.58 8.22
N PHE A 60 -4.52 -3.94 8.25
CA PHE A 60 -3.30 -4.51 7.67
C PHE A 60 -2.88 -5.80 8.38
N SER A 61 -3.05 -5.87 9.71
CA SER A 61 -2.83 -7.11 10.46
C SER A 61 -3.73 -8.25 9.95
N LEU A 62 -5.03 -8.01 9.77
CA LEU A 62 -5.96 -9.02 9.26
C LEU A 62 -5.63 -9.45 7.84
N PHE A 63 -5.27 -8.50 6.97
CA PHE A 63 -4.86 -8.82 5.60
C PHE A 63 -3.64 -9.74 5.60
N GLY A 64 -2.62 -9.43 6.41
CA GLY A 64 -1.42 -10.23 6.56
C GLY A 64 -1.70 -11.64 7.08
N GLU A 65 -2.56 -11.77 8.09
CA GLU A 65 -2.92 -13.06 8.70
C GLU A 65 -3.73 -13.95 7.75
N LEU A 66 -4.66 -13.37 6.99
CA LEU A 66 -5.38 -14.12 5.95
C LEU A 66 -4.41 -14.62 4.87
N GLY A 67 -3.47 -13.77 4.45
CA GLY A 67 -2.47 -14.13 3.45
C GLY A 67 -1.52 -15.22 3.90
N SER A 68 -1.00 -15.14 5.13
CA SER A 68 -0.09 -16.16 5.67
C SER A 68 -0.75 -17.54 5.75
N ARG A 69 -2.05 -17.59 6.04
CA ARG A 69 -2.79 -18.84 6.21
C ARG A 69 -3.28 -19.48 4.92
N ILE A 70 -3.86 -18.69 4.01
CA ILE A 70 -4.56 -19.21 2.82
C ILE A 70 -4.06 -18.62 1.50
N GLY A 71 -3.18 -17.61 1.54
CA GLY A 71 -2.74 -16.91 0.34
C GLY A 71 -1.92 -17.78 -0.62
N GLY A 72 -1.18 -18.77 -0.11
CA GLY A 72 -0.39 -19.69 -0.94
C GLY A 72 -1.23 -20.63 -1.82
N SER A 73 -2.48 -20.90 -1.44
CA SER A 73 -3.40 -21.77 -2.18
C SER A 73 -4.59 -21.01 -2.78
N CYS A 74 -4.60 -19.68 -2.72
CA CYS A 74 -5.75 -18.86 -3.11
C CYS A 74 -5.34 -17.75 -4.08
N ASP A 75 -5.59 -17.96 -5.38
CA ASP A 75 -5.30 -16.95 -6.41
C ASP A 75 -6.08 -15.65 -6.21
N ALA A 76 -7.30 -15.73 -5.64
CA ALA A 76 -8.07 -14.55 -5.31
C ALA A 76 -7.35 -13.67 -4.26
N PHE A 77 -6.70 -14.27 -3.25
CA PHE A 77 -5.89 -13.51 -2.30
C PHE A 77 -4.68 -12.88 -3.00
N ARG A 78 -3.97 -13.65 -3.84
CA ARG A 78 -2.78 -13.17 -4.57
C ARG A 78 -3.12 -11.99 -5.47
N GLU A 79 -4.26 -12.03 -6.15
CA GLU A 79 -4.75 -10.90 -6.93
C GLU A 79 -5.04 -9.68 -6.03
N GLN A 80 -5.67 -9.90 -4.87
CA GLN A 80 -5.91 -8.81 -3.91
C GLN A 80 -4.60 -8.24 -3.32
N LEU A 81 -3.55 -9.04 -3.16
CA LEU A 81 -2.23 -8.54 -2.77
C LEU A 81 -1.69 -7.58 -3.83
N LEU A 82 -1.72 -7.97 -5.11
CA LEU A 82 -1.28 -7.09 -6.21
C LEU A 82 -2.12 -5.81 -6.30
N VAL A 83 -3.44 -5.91 -6.09
CA VAL A 83 -4.36 -4.76 -6.08
C VAL A 83 -4.06 -3.79 -4.94
N ASN A 84 -3.66 -4.29 -3.76
CA ASN A 84 -3.46 -3.47 -2.56
C ASN A 84 -1.98 -3.17 -2.27
N ILE A 85 -1.03 -3.62 -3.09
CA ILE A 85 0.40 -3.46 -2.84
C ILE A 85 0.81 -1.99 -2.72
N VAL A 86 0.22 -1.11 -3.53
CA VAL A 86 0.45 0.34 -3.44
C VAL A 86 0.06 0.84 -2.05
N SER A 87 -1.14 0.52 -1.57
CA SER A 87 -1.62 0.93 -0.25
C SER A 87 -0.67 0.46 0.87
N ILE A 88 -0.25 -0.80 0.84
CA ILE A 88 0.71 -1.37 1.81
C ILE A 88 2.03 -0.60 1.78
N LEU A 89 2.59 -0.37 0.59
CA LEU A 89 3.86 0.35 0.42
C LEU A 89 3.79 1.81 0.86
N LEU A 90 2.65 2.49 0.67
CA LEU A 90 2.49 3.87 1.14
C LEU A 90 2.41 3.94 2.67
N HIS A 91 1.75 2.97 3.31
CA HIS A 91 1.57 2.94 4.76
C HIS A 91 2.76 2.35 5.55
N LEU A 92 3.78 1.79 4.87
CA LEU A 92 5.08 1.47 5.51
C LEU A 92 5.76 2.70 6.14
N ASN A 93 5.41 3.91 5.68
CA ASN A 93 5.81 5.18 6.27
C ASN A 93 4.59 6.03 6.59
N ASP A 94 3.62 5.46 7.32
CA ASP A 94 2.45 6.17 7.83
C ASP A 94 2.81 7.31 8.79
N GLU A 95 1.85 8.10 9.26
CA GLU A 95 2.08 9.02 10.38
C GLU A 95 2.09 8.27 11.72
N GLU A 96 1.31 7.19 11.82
CA GLU A 96 1.15 6.37 13.02
C GLU A 96 2.17 5.22 13.07
N GLU A 97 2.89 5.12 14.18
CA GLU A 97 3.96 4.14 14.35
C GLU A 97 3.45 2.69 14.33
N GLU A 98 2.25 2.45 14.90
CA GLU A 98 1.62 1.12 14.88
C GLU A 98 1.27 0.68 13.45
N VAL A 99 0.79 1.60 12.61
CA VAL A 99 0.48 1.31 11.20
C VAL A 99 1.75 0.92 10.45
N LYS A 100 2.87 1.63 10.66
CA LYS A 100 4.16 1.28 10.04
C LYS A 100 4.58 -0.15 10.39
N GLN A 101 4.48 -0.52 11.67
CA GLN A 101 4.82 -1.86 12.14
C GLN A 101 3.89 -2.92 11.52
N MET A 102 2.58 -2.68 11.51
CA MET A 102 1.62 -3.62 10.94
C MET A 102 1.77 -3.77 9.42
N CYS A 103 2.11 -2.71 8.69
CA CYS A 103 2.43 -2.80 7.26
C CYS A 103 3.73 -3.58 7.01
N ALA A 104 4.77 -3.37 7.82
CA ALA A 104 6.02 -4.12 7.73
C ALA A 104 5.77 -5.62 7.99
N ARG A 105 5.07 -5.94 9.08
CA ARG A 105 4.63 -7.32 9.40
C ARG A 105 3.80 -7.92 8.28
N CYS A 106 2.80 -7.19 7.79
CA CYS A 106 1.95 -7.64 6.70
C CYS A 106 2.79 -8.02 5.48
N LEU A 107 3.72 -7.15 5.06
CA LEU A 107 4.55 -7.41 3.89
C LEU A 107 5.53 -8.57 4.11
N THR A 108 6.07 -8.76 5.31
CA THR A 108 6.86 -9.96 5.66
C THR A 108 6.02 -11.25 5.55
N LEU A 109 4.76 -11.23 5.97
CA LEU A 109 3.88 -12.41 5.93
C LEU A 109 3.45 -12.78 4.51
N VAL A 110 3.16 -11.80 3.66
CA VAL A 110 2.53 -12.03 2.36
C VAL A 110 3.45 -11.78 1.16
N GLY A 111 4.63 -11.20 1.38
CA GLY A 111 5.57 -10.81 0.33
C GLY A 111 6.00 -11.97 -0.57
N GLY A 112 6.18 -13.16 0.00
CA GLY A 112 6.49 -14.37 -0.76
C GLY A 112 5.41 -14.76 -1.78
N LEU A 113 4.16 -14.33 -1.57
CA LEU A 113 3.03 -14.62 -2.47
C LEU A 113 3.06 -13.82 -3.77
N LEU A 114 3.93 -12.81 -3.86
CA LEU A 114 4.24 -12.11 -5.11
C LEU A 114 4.97 -13.04 -6.10
N ASN A 115 5.55 -14.15 -5.64
CA ASN A 115 6.31 -15.11 -6.43
C ASN A 115 7.47 -14.46 -7.21
N THR A 116 8.19 -13.57 -6.54
CA THR A 116 9.43 -12.98 -7.07
C THR A 116 10.52 -13.08 -6.02
N ASP A 117 11.63 -13.75 -6.35
CA ASP A 117 12.75 -13.93 -5.42
C ASP A 117 13.36 -12.58 -5.01
N ALA A 118 13.33 -11.61 -5.92
CA ALA A 118 13.79 -10.25 -5.68
C ALA A 118 12.97 -9.53 -4.59
N ALA A 119 11.64 -9.64 -4.60
CA ALA A 119 10.82 -9.04 -3.54
C ALA A 119 11.03 -9.76 -2.21
N ALA A 120 11.07 -11.10 -2.21
CA ALA A 120 11.32 -11.87 -1.00
C ALA A 120 12.66 -11.49 -0.35
N SER A 121 13.72 -11.41 -1.15
CA SER A 121 15.07 -11.04 -0.70
C SER A 121 15.13 -9.61 -0.15
N LEU A 122 14.47 -8.65 -0.83
CA LEU A 122 14.42 -7.26 -0.36
C LEU A 122 13.65 -7.13 0.96
N ILE A 123 12.51 -7.81 1.08
CA ILE A 123 11.68 -7.79 2.29
C ILE A 123 12.44 -8.39 3.47
N GLU A 124 13.08 -9.56 3.29
CA GLU A 124 13.86 -10.21 4.35
C GLU A 124 15.04 -9.35 4.82
N ARG A 125 15.67 -8.63 3.90
CA ARG A 125 16.83 -7.77 4.19
C ARG A 125 16.44 -6.50 4.96
N GLU A 126 15.33 -5.87 4.57
CA GLU A 126 15.00 -4.50 5.02
C GLU A 126 13.89 -4.43 6.08
N LEU A 127 13.04 -5.44 6.18
CA LEU A 127 11.88 -5.47 7.07
C LEU A 127 12.00 -6.59 8.11
N LYS A 128 11.47 -6.32 9.31
CA LYS A 128 11.32 -7.33 10.36
C LYS A 128 9.90 -7.25 10.91
N PRO A 129 9.30 -8.38 11.35
CA PRO A 129 7.91 -8.44 11.77
C PRO A 129 7.49 -7.44 12.86
N ASP A 130 8.40 -7.10 13.78
CA ASP A 130 8.10 -6.26 14.95
C ASP A 130 8.81 -4.90 14.91
N GLU A 131 9.36 -4.52 13.75
CA GLU A 131 10.04 -3.25 13.55
C GLU A 131 9.42 -2.49 12.38
N LYS A 132 9.46 -1.15 12.43
CA LYS A 132 9.14 -0.32 11.26
C LYS A 132 10.26 -0.41 10.22
N CYS A 133 9.93 -0.08 8.97
CA CYS A 133 10.93 0.07 7.92
C CYS A 133 11.96 1.16 8.30
N ARG A 134 13.25 0.82 8.29
CA ARG A 134 14.32 1.74 8.74
C ARG A 134 14.64 2.81 7.71
N ASP A 135 14.82 2.43 6.45
CA ASP A 135 15.05 3.34 5.33
C ASP A 135 13.93 3.17 4.30
N TYR A 136 12.81 3.82 4.58
CA TYR A 136 11.61 3.73 3.76
C TYR A 136 11.83 4.13 2.30
N LEU A 137 12.53 5.24 2.03
CA LEU A 137 12.67 5.74 0.67
C LEU A 137 13.57 4.84 -0.16
N GLN A 138 14.65 4.31 0.44
CA GLN A 138 15.50 3.35 -0.24
C GLN A 138 14.75 2.04 -0.52
N PHE A 139 14.03 1.50 0.48
CA PHE A 139 13.19 0.32 0.31
C PHE A 139 12.15 0.52 -0.81
N LEU A 140 11.42 1.64 -0.79
CA LEU A 140 10.38 1.95 -1.77
C LEU A 140 10.94 2.04 -3.19
N ARG A 141 12.13 2.64 -3.36
CA ARG A 141 12.81 2.72 -4.66
C ARG A 141 13.11 1.32 -5.20
N GLU A 142 13.76 0.47 -4.41
CA GLU A 142 14.10 -0.90 -4.82
C GLU A 142 12.85 -1.74 -5.10
N PHE A 143 11.82 -1.59 -4.27
CA PHE A 143 10.57 -2.31 -4.46
C PHE A 143 9.85 -1.86 -5.75
N CYS A 144 9.86 -0.57 -6.09
CA CYS A 144 9.30 -0.07 -7.34
C CYS A 144 10.00 -0.65 -8.58
N MET A 145 11.33 -0.82 -8.54
CA MET A 145 12.07 -1.48 -9.62
C MET A 145 11.61 -2.93 -9.80
N ILE A 146 11.41 -3.65 -8.69
CA ILE A 146 10.90 -5.03 -8.73
C ILE A 146 9.48 -5.06 -9.31
N LEU A 147 8.60 -4.13 -8.92
CA LEU A 147 7.25 -4.05 -9.50
C LEU A 147 7.27 -3.79 -11.01
N ALA A 148 8.14 -2.90 -11.48
CA ALA A 148 8.30 -2.61 -12.91
C ALA A 148 8.79 -3.81 -13.71
N PHE A 149 9.72 -4.58 -13.16
CA PHE A 149 10.28 -5.74 -13.85
C PHE A 149 9.35 -6.97 -13.78
N SER A 150 8.76 -7.23 -12.63
CA SER A 150 7.96 -8.44 -12.39
C SER A 150 6.49 -8.30 -12.82
N PHE A 151 5.95 -7.08 -12.85
CA PHE A 151 4.54 -6.82 -13.19
C PHE A 151 4.38 -5.66 -14.18
N PRO A 152 5.05 -5.70 -15.35
CA PRO A 152 5.04 -4.59 -16.32
C PRO A 152 3.63 -4.20 -16.78
N ASP A 153 2.74 -5.18 -16.93
CA ASP A 153 1.34 -4.95 -17.35
C ASP A 153 0.49 -4.19 -16.32
N ARG A 154 0.98 -4.08 -15.07
CA ARG A 154 0.28 -3.41 -13.97
C ARG A 154 0.84 -2.03 -13.66
N ILE A 155 1.86 -1.56 -14.38
CA ILE A 155 2.53 -0.30 -14.05
C ILE A 155 1.60 0.90 -14.15
N ASN A 156 0.78 0.97 -15.21
CA ASN A 156 -0.23 2.02 -15.32
C ASN A 156 -1.24 1.95 -14.16
N TYR A 157 -1.64 0.75 -13.74
CA TYR A 157 -2.52 0.58 -12.59
C TYR A 157 -1.89 1.11 -11.30
N TYR A 158 -0.63 0.76 -11.00
CA TYR A 158 0.06 1.23 -9.80
C TYR A 158 0.25 2.76 -9.81
N ALA A 159 0.61 3.34 -10.95
CA ALA A 159 0.77 4.78 -11.09
C ALA A 159 -0.56 5.54 -10.92
N LEU A 160 -1.66 5.02 -11.50
CA LEU A 160 -2.99 5.58 -11.30
C LEU A 160 -3.48 5.43 -9.84
N ASN A 161 -3.11 4.32 -9.18
CA ASN A 161 -3.42 4.12 -7.77
C ASN A 161 -2.70 5.15 -6.89
N CYS A 162 -1.41 5.41 -7.14
CA CYS A 162 -0.68 6.51 -6.49
C CYS A 162 -1.35 7.87 -6.74
N ASN A 163 -1.80 8.13 -7.97
CA ASN A 163 -2.49 9.37 -8.32
C ASN A 163 -3.80 9.57 -7.53
N ASN A 164 -4.50 8.48 -7.15
CA ASN A 164 -5.66 8.58 -6.26
C ASN A 164 -5.24 9.05 -4.85
N TYR A 165 -4.11 8.57 -4.34
CA TYR A 165 -3.57 8.98 -3.04
C TYR A 165 -3.04 10.41 -3.00
N PHE A 166 -2.88 11.09 -4.14
CA PHE A 166 -2.55 12.53 -4.15
C PHE A 166 -3.64 13.40 -3.52
N LYS A 167 -4.84 12.86 -3.30
CA LYS A 167 -5.95 13.54 -2.62
C LYS A 167 -6.18 13.04 -1.19
N SER A 168 -5.29 12.21 -0.66
CA SER A 168 -5.39 11.72 0.72
C SER A 168 -5.42 12.87 1.72
N THR A 169 -6.18 12.72 2.80
CA THR A 169 -6.19 13.68 3.92
C THR A 169 -4.83 13.73 4.63
N SER A 170 -4.11 12.61 4.72
CA SER A 170 -2.77 12.55 5.30
C SER A 170 -1.71 13.09 4.34
N SER A 171 -0.99 14.14 4.77
CA SER A 171 0.11 14.71 3.98
C SER A 171 1.26 13.72 3.82
N ARG A 172 1.49 12.86 4.82
CA ARG A 172 2.46 11.78 4.77
C ARG A 172 2.17 10.82 3.61
N ILE A 173 0.92 10.39 3.45
CA ILE A 173 0.51 9.49 2.36
C ILE A 173 0.60 10.18 1.00
N ARG A 174 0.23 11.46 0.88
CA ARG A 174 0.43 12.23 -0.36
C ARG A 174 1.91 12.30 -0.76
N ALA A 175 2.80 12.57 0.20
CA ALA A 175 4.25 12.62 -0.03
C ALA A 175 4.82 11.25 -0.45
N ASN A 176 4.39 10.17 0.21
CA ASN A 176 4.79 8.81 -0.13
C ASN A 176 4.32 8.43 -1.56
N ALA A 177 3.09 8.79 -1.92
CA ALA A 177 2.55 8.53 -3.25
C ALA A 177 3.32 9.28 -4.34
N ALA A 178 3.75 10.52 -4.08
CA ALA A 178 4.60 11.27 -4.99
C ALA A 178 5.94 10.54 -5.21
N HIS A 179 6.62 10.15 -4.12
CA HIS A 179 7.87 9.39 -4.20
C HIS A 179 7.72 8.08 -4.98
N MET A 180 6.70 7.28 -4.66
CA MET A 180 6.42 6.03 -5.36
C MET A 180 6.19 6.27 -6.85
N THR A 181 5.43 7.31 -7.22
CA THR A 181 5.22 7.69 -8.62
C THR A 181 6.55 8.03 -9.31
N GLY A 182 7.40 8.83 -8.66
CA GLY A 182 8.73 9.19 -9.18
C GLY A 182 9.62 7.96 -9.41
N PHE A 183 9.68 7.04 -8.45
CA PHE A 183 10.49 5.83 -8.53
C PHE A 183 9.95 4.83 -9.56
N LEU A 184 8.62 4.64 -9.59
CA LEU A 184 7.99 3.71 -10.52
C LEU A 184 8.19 4.14 -11.96
N LEU A 185 8.06 5.45 -12.25
CA LEU A 185 8.16 5.98 -13.60
C LEU A 185 9.62 6.20 -14.05
N GLY A 186 10.52 6.59 -13.13
CA GLY A 186 11.92 6.93 -13.45
C GLY A 186 12.70 5.79 -14.10
N GLU A 187 12.37 4.55 -13.76
CA GLU A 187 13.09 3.34 -14.18
C GLU A 187 12.45 2.61 -15.37
N LEU A 188 11.36 3.16 -15.95
CA LEU A 188 10.67 2.51 -17.07
C LEU A 188 11.44 2.64 -18.38
N THR A 189 11.43 1.57 -19.18
CA THR A 189 11.86 1.59 -20.58
C THR A 189 10.91 2.43 -21.43
N ALA A 190 11.34 2.86 -22.62
CA ALA A 190 10.51 3.67 -23.52
C ALA A 190 9.17 2.98 -23.87
N GLU A 191 9.18 1.67 -24.04
CA GLU A 191 7.99 0.86 -24.31
C GLU A 191 7.00 0.92 -23.14
N LEU A 192 7.46 0.68 -21.90
CA LEU A 192 6.61 0.72 -20.72
C LEU A 192 6.09 2.14 -20.42
N ARG A 193 6.85 3.19 -20.76
CA ARG A 193 6.36 4.57 -20.62
C ARG A 193 5.15 4.86 -21.50
N SER A 194 5.04 4.19 -22.65
CA SER A 194 3.92 4.40 -23.58
C SER A 194 2.59 3.85 -23.07
N THR A 195 2.62 2.92 -22.10
CA THR A 195 1.41 2.30 -21.53
C THR A 195 0.82 3.12 -20.38
N VAL A 196 1.55 4.13 -19.91
CA VAL A 196 1.19 4.94 -18.73
C VAL A 196 0.35 6.14 -19.14
N SER A 197 -0.66 6.45 -18.32
CA SER A 197 -1.56 7.61 -18.47
C SER A 197 -0.85 8.92 -18.09
N LYS A 198 0.17 9.31 -18.86
CA LYS A 198 1.09 10.42 -18.56
C LYS A 198 0.36 11.70 -18.17
N GLU A 199 -0.59 12.15 -18.98
CA GLU A 199 -1.32 13.41 -18.74
C GLU A 199 -1.97 13.47 -17.35
N LEU A 200 -2.67 12.41 -16.96
CA LEU A 200 -3.36 12.34 -15.67
C LEU A 200 -2.37 12.35 -14.51
N ILE A 201 -1.29 11.57 -14.61
CA ILE A 201 -0.29 11.43 -13.53
C ILE A 201 0.52 12.72 -13.37
N PHE A 202 0.98 13.32 -14.47
CA PHE A 202 1.73 14.58 -14.43
C PHE A 202 0.85 15.74 -13.97
N ALA A 203 -0.43 15.78 -14.36
CA ALA A 203 -1.37 16.75 -13.79
C ALA A 203 -1.49 16.60 -12.27
N GLY A 204 -1.56 15.36 -11.77
CA GLY A 204 -1.55 15.05 -10.35
C GLY A 204 -0.29 15.55 -9.62
N LEU A 205 0.90 15.27 -10.16
CA LEU A 205 2.17 15.76 -9.60
C LEU A 205 2.23 17.30 -9.60
N MET A 206 1.73 17.95 -10.65
CA MET A 206 1.67 19.42 -10.73
C MET A 206 0.72 20.03 -9.67
N LEU A 207 -0.34 19.31 -9.28
CA LEU A 207 -1.18 19.70 -8.15
C LEU A 207 -0.42 19.57 -6.82
N LEU A 208 0.31 18.48 -6.61
CA LEU A 208 1.10 18.28 -5.38
C LEU A 208 2.26 19.27 -5.22
N LEU A 209 2.83 19.79 -6.32
CA LEU A 209 3.78 20.92 -6.24
C LEU A 209 3.18 22.19 -5.64
N LYS A 210 1.84 22.29 -5.62
CA LYS A 210 1.08 23.39 -5.03
C LYS A 210 0.36 22.96 -3.74
N ASP A 211 0.69 21.80 -3.19
CA ASP A 211 0.10 21.31 -1.94
C ASP A 211 0.29 22.32 -0.80
N HIS A 212 -0.63 22.34 0.16
CA HIS A 212 -0.54 23.23 1.32
C HIS A 212 0.62 22.84 2.24
N ASP A 213 0.92 21.54 2.34
CA ASP A 213 2.01 21.01 3.14
C ASP A 213 3.35 21.15 2.40
N VAL A 214 4.36 21.72 3.08
CA VAL A 214 5.68 21.95 2.51
C VAL A 214 6.43 20.66 2.21
N ASP A 215 6.27 19.64 3.05
CA ASP A 215 6.97 18.37 2.88
C ASP A 215 6.42 17.64 1.65
N VAL A 216 5.11 17.72 1.40
CA VAL A 216 4.50 17.19 0.17
C VAL A 216 5.08 17.86 -1.07
N ARG A 217 5.21 19.20 -1.06
CA ARG A 217 5.82 19.94 -2.19
C ARG A 217 7.27 19.51 -2.43
N VAL A 218 8.07 19.38 -1.36
CA VAL A 218 9.48 18.97 -1.43
C VAL A 218 9.61 17.53 -1.93
N SER A 219 8.81 16.60 -1.39
CA SER A 219 8.76 15.21 -1.84
C SER A 219 8.36 15.10 -3.31
N THR A 220 7.41 15.92 -3.75
CA THR A 220 6.98 15.97 -5.16
C THR A 220 8.08 16.48 -6.07
N ALA A 221 8.80 17.54 -5.68
CA ALA A 221 9.95 18.03 -6.45
C ALA A 221 11.04 16.96 -6.58
N ARG A 222 11.33 16.23 -5.50
CA ARG A 222 12.26 15.09 -5.52
C ARG A 222 11.76 13.95 -6.42
N ALA A 223 10.47 13.63 -6.36
CA ALA A 223 9.89 12.62 -7.25
C ALA A 223 10.05 13.01 -8.73
N ILE A 224 9.77 14.26 -9.08
CA ILE A 224 9.94 14.78 -10.45
C ILE A 224 11.41 14.74 -10.89
N SER A 225 12.37 14.99 -10.01
CA SER A 225 13.79 14.86 -10.36
C SER A 225 14.20 13.44 -10.77
N CYS A 226 13.48 12.41 -10.32
CA CYS A 226 13.69 11.03 -10.77
C CYS A 226 13.27 10.83 -12.24
N LEU A 227 12.49 11.76 -12.82
CA LEU A 227 11.92 11.67 -14.16
C LEU A 227 12.74 12.45 -15.21
N HIS A 228 13.99 12.81 -14.91
CA HIS A 228 14.85 13.58 -15.82
C HIS A 228 15.06 12.91 -17.19
N ASN A 229 15.01 11.57 -17.25
CA ASN A 229 15.10 10.81 -18.49
C ASN A 229 13.73 10.41 -19.07
N TYR A 230 12.63 10.84 -18.46
CA TYR A 230 11.26 10.52 -18.87
C TYR A 230 10.79 11.46 -19.99
N ALA A 231 11.51 11.42 -21.13
CA ALA A 231 11.05 11.97 -22.40
C ALA A 231 10.29 10.89 -23.18
#